data_AF-A0A3R6G192-F1
#
_entry.id   AF-A0A3R6G192-F1
#
_cell.length_a   1.000
_cell.length_b   1.000
_cell.length_c   1.000
_cell.angle_alpha   90.00
_cell.angle_beta   90.00
_cell.angle_gamma   90.00
#
_symmetry.space_group_name_H-M   'P 1'
#
loop_
_entity.id
_entity.type
_entity.pdbx_description
1 polymer ?
#
loop_
_entity_poly.entity_id
_entity_poly.type
_entity_poly.pdbx_seq_one_letter_code
_entity_poly.pdbx_strand_id
1 'polypeptide(L)'
;MKDALNNGLIKAMREHLPEETNLANYIMDIISIGKEAVYRRLRGEVPFTFYEVSLLSQSLGISLDQIVGTNRAEGAVFNLNVSNNMSQMESYHDIIKRYHKLFTFAKEDPKSILSSACNIVPFTFYSPYERLTKFRLCRWMHQNNGMKITASMSDIVVTEKILESQRKLMQECRQVPSTYTILDNNIFQSLVREIKYFAGLNMLSDDDIEVMKQELNRLLDEMEQIAARGEYPNGNKVYLYLSNINFEATYTFLEKGSFQLCMFRLYAINYMDSQHPEICRAQKEWIQSLKRYSTLISQSGEIQRMIFFTKQREIVDTL
;
A
#
# COMPACT_ATOMS: atom_id res chain seq x y z
N MET A 1 -28.08 -11.54 -20.01
CA MET A 1 -26.82 -10.77 -20.20
C MET A 1 -27.02 -9.28 -19.91
N LYS A 2 -27.99 -8.59 -20.54
CA LYS A 2 -28.32 -7.17 -20.23
C LYS A 2 -28.71 -6.93 -18.76
N ASP A 3 -29.59 -7.75 -18.20
CA ASP A 3 -30.04 -7.57 -16.80
C ASP A 3 -28.96 -7.91 -15.77
N ALA A 4 -28.06 -8.86 -16.10
CA ALA A 4 -26.92 -9.22 -15.26
C ALA A 4 -25.91 -8.08 -15.15
N LEU A 5 -25.62 -7.39 -16.27
CA LEU A 5 -24.72 -6.22 -16.29
C LEU A 5 -25.30 -5.05 -15.47
N ASN A 6 -26.58 -4.75 -15.68
CA ASN A 6 -27.28 -3.68 -14.95
C ASN A 6 -27.27 -3.91 -13.44
N ASN A 7 -27.64 -5.13 -13.02
CA ASN A 7 -27.69 -5.49 -11.61
C ASN A 7 -26.30 -5.56 -10.99
N GLY A 8 -25.31 -6.08 -11.74
CA GLY A 8 -23.91 -6.11 -11.33
C GLY A 8 -23.35 -4.71 -11.07
N LEU A 9 -23.67 -3.75 -11.95
CA LEU A 9 -23.23 -2.36 -11.80
C LEU A 9 -23.89 -1.67 -10.60
N ILE A 10 -25.20 -1.86 -10.42
CA ILE A 10 -25.92 -1.30 -9.26
C ILE A 10 -25.37 -1.85 -7.95
N LYS A 11 -25.08 -3.16 -7.91
CA LYS A 11 -24.46 -3.81 -6.76
C LYS A 11 -23.07 -3.24 -6.48
N ALA A 12 -22.21 -3.16 -7.50
CA ALA A 12 -20.85 -2.64 -7.39
C ALA A 12 -20.83 -1.20 -6.83
N MET A 13 -21.72 -0.33 -7.32
CA MET A 13 -21.85 1.04 -6.80
C MET A 13 -22.24 1.08 -5.32
N ARG A 14 -23.18 0.23 -4.89
CA ARG A 14 -23.59 0.18 -3.47
C ARG A 14 -22.50 -0.32 -2.54
N GLU A 15 -21.66 -1.24 -3.00
CA GLU A 15 -20.57 -1.80 -2.18
C GLU A 15 -19.39 -0.85 -2.02
N HIS A 16 -19.15 0.04 -2.99
CA HIS A 16 -17.99 0.94 -3.03
C HIS A 16 -18.29 2.38 -2.57
N LEU A 17 -19.57 2.78 -2.54
CA LEU A 17 -19.98 4.09 -2.04
C LEU A 17 -20.35 4.00 -0.55
N PRO A 18 -20.09 5.05 0.26
CA PRO A 18 -20.58 5.13 1.62
C PRO A 18 -22.11 4.93 1.69
N GLU A 19 -22.62 4.25 2.72
CA GLU A 19 -24.06 3.92 2.85
C GLU A 19 -24.99 5.15 2.75
N GLU A 20 -24.51 6.32 3.18
CA GLU A 20 -25.24 7.58 3.16
C GLU A 20 -25.32 8.23 1.76
N THR A 21 -24.56 7.70 0.79
CA THR A 21 -24.48 8.25 -0.55
C THR A 21 -25.76 7.97 -1.32
N ASN A 22 -26.45 9.03 -1.76
CA ASN A 22 -27.58 8.88 -2.65
C ASN A 22 -27.10 8.41 -4.03
N LEU A 23 -27.31 7.13 -4.32
CA LEU A 23 -26.90 6.49 -5.56
C LEU A 23 -27.42 7.21 -6.81
N ALA A 24 -28.64 7.78 -6.75
CA ALA A 24 -29.20 8.50 -7.87
C ALA A 24 -28.44 9.81 -8.15
N ASN A 25 -28.09 10.57 -7.10
CA ASN A 25 -27.29 11.79 -7.24
C ASN A 25 -25.90 11.48 -7.79
N TYR A 26 -25.25 10.43 -7.27
CA TYR A 26 -23.95 9.99 -7.77
C TYR A 26 -23.97 9.67 -9.27
N ILE A 27 -24.97 8.90 -9.72
CA ILE A 27 -25.14 8.58 -11.15
C ILE A 27 -25.40 9.84 -11.98
N MET A 28 -26.22 10.77 -11.47
CA MET A 28 -26.50 12.05 -12.13
C MET A 28 -25.21 12.86 -12.34
N ASP A 29 -24.35 12.92 -11.33
CA ASP A 29 -23.10 13.69 -11.38
C ASP A 29 -22.11 13.12 -12.40
N ILE A 30 -22.02 11.79 -12.50
CA ILE A 30 -21.07 11.12 -13.41
C ILE A 30 -21.57 11.08 -14.85
N ILE A 31 -22.85 10.78 -15.06
CA ILE A 31 -23.41 10.52 -16.39
C ILE A 31 -24.09 11.77 -16.97
N SER A 32 -24.34 12.79 -16.14
CA SER A 32 -25.01 14.04 -16.54
C SER A 32 -26.39 13.81 -17.18
N ILE A 33 -27.19 12.91 -16.61
CA ILE A 33 -28.56 12.62 -17.04
C ILE A 33 -29.60 13.05 -16.00
N GLY A 34 -30.82 13.32 -16.46
CA GLY A 34 -31.91 13.74 -15.58
C GLY A 34 -32.31 12.68 -14.55
N LYS A 35 -32.81 13.13 -13.39
CA LYS A 35 -33.19 12.29 -12.25
C LYS A 35 -34.09 11.11 -12.63
N GLU A 36 -35.12 11.34 -13.44
CA GLU A 36 -36.01 10.27 -13.91
C GLU A 36 -35.28 9.22 -14.75
N ALA A 37 -34.35 9.63 -15.61
CA ALA A 37 -33.56 8.70 -16.43
C ALA A 37 -32.67 7.79 -15.55
N VAL A 38 -32.19 8.29 -14.41
CA VAL A 38 -31.46 7.51 -13.42
C VAL A 38 -32.37 6.50 -12.72
N TYR A 39 -33.53 6.93 -12.22
CA TYR A 39 -34.45 6.02 -11.53
C TYR A 39 -34.96 4.90 -12.43
N ARG A 40 -35.21 5.17 -13.72
CA ARG A 40 -35.56 4.13 -14.70
C ARG A 40 -34.45 3.08 -14.87
N ARG A 41 -33.18 3.47 -14.80
CA ARG A 41 -32.02 2.55 -14.82
C ARG A 41 -31.92 1.75 -13.52
N LEU A 42 -32.08 2.41 -12.37
CA LEU A 42 -32.06 1.76 -11.06
C LEU A 42 -33.19 0.74 -10.88
N ARG A 43 -34.35 0.95 -11.51
CA ARG A 43 -35.47 0.00 -11.55
C ARG A 43 -35.32 -1.09 -12.61
N GLY A 44 -34.29 -1.02 -13.46
CA GLY A 44 -34.06 -1.98 -14.55
C GLY A 44 -34.96 -1.78 -15.78
N GLU A 45 -35.74 -0.69 -15.87
CA GLU A 45 -36.59 -0.40 -17.04
C GLU A 45 -35.76 -0.01 -18.27
N VAL A 46 -34.60 0.63 -18.05
CA VAL A 46 -33.68 1.06 -19.10
C VAL A 46 -32.28 0.55 -18.75
N PRO A 47 -31.58 -0.15 -19.66
CA PRO A 47 -30.21 -0.57 -19.43
C PRO A 47 -29.24 0.61 -19.45
N PHE A 48 -28.16 0.53 -18.67
CA PHE A 48 -27.02 1.40 -18.87
C PHE A 48 -26.38 1.09 -20.22
N THR A 49 -26.04 2.13 -20.98
CA THR A 49 -25.28 1.96 -22.22
C THR A 49 -23.82 1.65 -21.90
N PHE A 50 -23.07 1.01 -22.81
CA PHE A 50 -21.65 0.70 -22.57
C PHE A 50 -20.83 1.94 -22.20
N TYR A 51 -21.11 3.08 -22.83
CA TYR A 51 -20.48 4.36 -22.48
C TYR A 51 -20.78 4.77 -21.03
N GLU A 52 -22.04 4.70 -20.60
CA GLU A 52 -22.46 4.97 -19.22
C GLU A 52 -21.79 4.03 -18.21
N VAL A 53 -21.71 2.73 -18.53
CA VAL A 53 -21.03 1.74 -17.69
C VAL A 53 -19.53 2.07 -17.59
N SER A 54 -18.89 2.48 -18.69
CA SER A 54 -17.46 2.86 -18.68
C SER A 54 -17.16 4.08 -17.82
N LEU A 55 -18.02 5.11 -17.84
CA LEU A 55 -17.88 6.29 -16.98
C LEU A 55 -18.02 5.95 -15.49
N LEU A 56 -19.03 5.15 -15.14
CA LEU A 56 -19.24 4.69 -13.76
C LEU A 56 -18.10 3.79 -13.29
N SER A 57 -17.68 2.83 -14.12
CA SER A 57 -16.53 1.94 -13.85
C SER A 57 -15.24 2.73 -13.59
N GLN A 58 -14.97 3.75 -14.40
CA GLN A 58 -13.81 4.62 -14.22
C GLN A 58 -13.90 5.47 -12.95
N SER A 59 -15.10 5.97 -12.62
CA SER A 59 -15.32 6.76 -11.40
C SER A 59 -15.15 5.92 -10.12
N LEU A 60 -15.62 4.67 -10.13
CA LEU A 60 -15.54 3.74 -9.01
C LEU A 60 -14.16 3.08 -8.88
N GLY A 61 -13.36 3.07 -9.95
CA GLY A 61 -12.09 2.34 -9.99
C GLY A 61 -12.26 0.81 -10.05
N ILE A 62 -13.36 0.32 -10.62
CA ILE A 62 -13.71 -1.11 -10.71
C ILE A 62 -13.63 -1.55 -12.17
N SER A 63 -13.09 -2.73 -12.48
CA SER A 63 -13.03 -3.20 -13.87
C SER A 63 -14.42 -3.64 -14.39
N LEU A 64 -14.66 -3.44 -15.68
CA LEU A 64 -15.89 -3.94 -16.33
C LEU A 64 -16.02 -5.46 -16.23
N ASP A 65 -14.91 -6.20 -16.26
CA ASP A 65 -14.92 -7.66 -16.12
C ASP A 65 -15.48 -8.12 -14.76
N GLN A 66 -15.17 -7.38 -13.69
CA GLN A 66 -15.75 -7.61 -12.35
C GLN A 66 -17.25 -7.32 -12.32
N ILE A 67 -17.70 -6.29 -13.06
CA ILE A 67 -19.12 -5.87 -13.10
C ILE A 67 -19.97 -6.84 -13.94
N VAL A 68 -19.44 -7.28 -15.08
CA VAL A 68 -20.16 -8.17 -16.03
C VAL A 68 -20.24 -9.60 -15.49
N GLY A 69 -19.32 -9.98 -14.60
CA GLY A 69 -19.25 -11.35 -14.08
C GLY A 69 -19.06 -12.33 -15.22
N THR A 70 -17.96 -12.19 -15.98
CA THR A 70 -17.63 -13.23 -16.98
C THR A 70 -17.57 -14.57 -16.25
N ASN A 71 -18.31 -15.56 -16.74
CA ASN A 71 -18.31 -16.96 -16.29
C ASN A 71 -16.94 -17.64 -16.54
N ARG A 72 -15.83 -17.01 -16.15
CA ARG A 72 -14.70 -17.74 -15.60
C ARG A 72 -14.97 -17.85 -14.12
N ALA A 73 -15.79 -18.84 -13.76
CA ALA A 73 -15.65 -19.41 -12.43
C ALA A 73 -14.12 -19.60 -12.19
N GLU A 74 -13.60 -19.04 -11.10
CA GLU A 74 -12.19 -19.14 -10.63
C GLU A 74 -11.19 -18.01 -10.99
N GLY A 75 -11.53 -17.00 -11.80
CA GLY A 75 -10.57 -15.94 -12.15
C GLY A 75 -10.59 -14.71 -11.24
N ALA A 76 -9.70 -14.59 -10.25
CA ALA A 76 -9.53 -13.32 -9.52
C ALA A 76 -8.78 -12.26 -10.35
N VAL A 77 -9.32 -11.04 -10.42
CA VAL A 77 -8.70 -9.91 -11.14
C VAL A 77 -7.79 -9.14 -10.19
N PHE A 78 -6.55 -8.90 -10.62
CA PHE A 78 -5.58 -8.05 -9.92
C PHE A 78 -5.24 -6.82 -10.77
N ASN A 79 -5.26 -5.65 -10.13
CA ASN A 79 -4.70 -4.44 -10.70
C ASN A 79 -3.18 -4.49 -10.52
N LEU A 80 -2.43 -4.73 -11.61
CA LEU A 80 -0.97 -4.80 -11.54
C LEU A 80 -0.30 -3.44 -11.33
N ASN A 81 -1.04 -2.35 -11.54
CA ASN A 81 -0.56 -0.99 -11.30
C ASN A 81 0.75 -0.64 -12.03
N VAL A 82 1.04 -1.30 -13.16
CA VAL A 82 2.23 -1.07 -14.00
C VAL A 82 1.87 -0.13 -15.15
N SER A 83 2.71 0.88 -15.40
CA SER A 83 2.58 1.77 -16.55
C SER A 83 3.66 1.43 -17.58
N ASN A 84 3.26 1.03 -18.79
CA ASN A 84 4.20 0.57 -19.82
C ASN A 84 4.86 1.71 -20.62
N ASN A 85 4.42 2.97 -20.45
CA ASN A 85 4.85 4.10 -21.31
C ASN A 85 5.27 5.36 -20.52
N MET A 86 5.50 5.26 -19.22
CA MET A 86 5.92 6.39 -18.39
C MET A 86 7.41 6.34 -18.09
N SER A 87 8.02 7.50 -17.90
CA SER A 87 9.32 7.54 -17.24
C SER A 87 9.22 6.93 -15.85
N GLN A 88 10.34 6.46 -15.32
CA GLN A 88 10.36 5.84 -13.99
C GLN A 88 9.95 6.83 -12.89
N MET A 89 10.28 8.12 -13.03
CA MET A 89 9.88 9.17 -12.09
C MET A 89 8.38 9.49 -12.17
N GLU A 90 7.79 9.49 -13.37
CA GLU A 90 6.33 9.64 -13.50
C GLU A 90 5.60 8.43 -12.91
N SER A 91 6.10 7.22 -13.18
CA SER A 91 5.58 5.99 -12.59
C SER A 91 5.65 6.04 -11.06
N TYR A 92 6.77 6.52 -10.51
CA TYR A 92 6.93 6.75 -9.08
C TYR A 92 5.87 7.71 -8.52
N HIS A 93 5.68 8.85 -9.21
CA HIS A 93 4.74 9.87 -8.80
C HIS A 93 3.31 9.36 -8.77
N ASP A 94 2.92 8.57 -9.77
CA ASP A 94 1.59 7.99 -9.85
C ASP A 94 1.34 6.92 -8.80
N ILE A 95 2.36 6.12 -8.45
CA ILE A 95 2.27 5.20 -7.30
C ILE A 95 2.02 5.99 -6.01
N ILE A 96 2.78 7.06 -5.76
CA ILE A 96 2.59 7.92 -4.57
C ILE A 96 1.17 8.49 -4.52
N LYS A 97 0.68 9.06 -5.63
CA LYS A 97 -0.67 9.63 -5.70
C LYS A 97 -1.75 8.59 -5.41
N ARG A 98 -1.59 7.37 -5.94
CA ARG A 98 -2.53 6.27 -5.73
C ARG A 98 -2.61 5.90 -4.24
N TYR A 99 -1.48 5.75 -3.58
CA TYR A 99 -1.47 5.48 -2.14
C TYR A 99 -1.97 6.66 -1.33
N HIS A 100 -1.68 7.90 -1.73
CA HIS A 100 -2.21 9.07 -1.03
C HIS A 100 -3.74 9.09 -1.07
N LYS A 101 -4.35 8.75 -2.22
CA LYS A 101 -5.81 8.57 -2.33
C LYS A 101 -6.31 7.43 -1.43
N LEU A 102 -5.64 6.28 -1.46
CA LEU A 102 -6.03 5.12 -0.64
C LEU A 102 -6.00 5.42 0.86
N PHE A 103 -4.92 6.03 1.36
CA PHE A 103 -4.79 6.38 2.78
C PHE A 103 -5.73 7.52 3.18
N THR A 104 -5.97 8.49 2.28
CA THR A 104 -7.00 9.52 2.49
C THR A 104 -8.39 8.91 2.62
N PHE A 105 -8.73 7.93 1.78
CA PHE A 105 -9.98 7.19 1.89
C PHE A 105 -10.05 6.36 3.18
N ALA A 106 -8.95 5.68 3.55
CA ALA A 106 -8.91 4.83 4.73
C ALA A 106 -9.12 5.60 6.04
N LYS A 107 -8.55 6.81 6.18
CA LYS A 107 -8.62 7.58 7.44
C LYS A 107 -10.01 8.12 7.80
N GLU A 108 -10.95 8.16 6.86
CA GLU A 108 -12.27 8.79 7.08
C GLU A 108 -13.19 7.98 8.01
N ASP A 109 -12.97 6.67 8.14
CA ASP A 109 -13.76 5.80 9.01
C ASP A 109 -12.95 5.41 10.25
N PRO A 110 -13.43 5.70 11.48
CA PRO A 110 -12.74 5.35 12.72
C PRO A 110 -12.58 3.84 12.94
N LYS A 111 -13.30 3.00 12.19
CA LYS A 111 -13.22 1.53 12.23
C LYS A 111 -12.25 0.96 11.19
N SER A 112 -11.61 1.79 10.38
CA SER A 112 -10.66 1.32 9.37
C SER A 112 -9.47 0.60 10.01
N ILE A 113 -9.12 -0.56 9.44
CA ILE A 113 -8.01 -1.41 9.88
C ILE A 113 -7.06 -1.63 8.71
N LEU A 114 -5.78 -1.34 8.93
CA LEU A 114 -4.69 -1.75 8.06
C LEU A 114 -3.92 -2.90 8.71
N SER A 115 -3.77 -4.01 8.02
CA SER A 115 -2.98 -5.16 8.48
C SER A 115 -1.90 -5.50 7.48
N SER A 116 -0.65 -5.56 7.92
CA SER A 116 0.49 -5.86 7.05
C SER A 116 1.39 -6.93 7.67
N ALA A 117 1.93 -7.82 6.82
CA ALA A 117 3.04 -8.70 7.14
C ALA A 117 4.20 -8.36 6.20
N CYS A 118 5.34 -7.96 6.75
CA CYS A 118 6.41 -7.31 6.01
C CYS A 118 7.74 -8.05 6.13
N ASN A 119 8.24 -8.56 5.01
CA ASN A 119 9.56 -9.19 4.92
C ASN A 119 10.66 -8.20 4.46
N ILE A 120 10.27 -6.96 4.18
CA ILE A 120 11.15 -5.81 3.90
C ILE A 120 10.65 -4.58 4.64
N VAL A 121 11.57 -3.67 5.01
CA VAL A 121 11.21 -2.46 5.78
C VAL A 121 10.13 -1.69 5.02
N PRO A 122 8.92 -1.52 5.58
CA PRO A 122 7.80 -0.88 4.88
C PRO A 122 8.07 0.57 4.51
N PHE A 123 7.56 0.99 3.35
CA PHE A 123 7.63 2.38 2.90
C PHE A 123 7.07 3.35 3.94
N THR A 124 5.98 2.97 4.61
CA THR A 124 5.34 3.77 5.68
C THR A 124 6.26 4.07 6.87
N PHE A 125 7.32 3.29 7.06
CA PHE A 125 8.32 3.51 8.10
C PHE A 125 9.52 4.31 7.58
N TYR A 126 10.12 3.91 6.45
CA TYR A 126 11.36 4.56 6.00
C TYR A 126 11.13 5.85 5.21
N SER A 127 9.92 6.13 4.72
CA SER A 127 9.65 7.30 3.87
C SER A 127 10.02 8.67 4.47
N PRO A 128 9.97 8.90 5.80
CA PRO A 128 10.41 10.18 6.40
C PRO A 128 11.91 10.43 6.31
N TYR A 129 12.69 9.40 5.96
CA TYR A 129 14.14 9.45 5.88
C TYR A 129 14.56 9.62 4.42
N GLU A 130 15.12 10.79 4.10
CA GLU A 130 15.32 11.24 2.73
C GLU A 130 16.35 10.37 2.00
N ARG A 131 17.48 10.07 2.64
CA ARG A 131 18.57 9.31 1.99
C ARG A 131 18.15 7.85 1.77
N LEU A 132 17.47 7.23 2.75
CA LEU A 132 16.88 5.90 2.61
C LEU A 132 15.83 5.84 1.50
N THR A 133 14.97 6.86 1.40
CA THR A 133 13.97 6.94 0.34
C THR A 133 14.61 7.08 -1.04
N LYS A 134 15.63 7.93 -1.15
CA LYS A 134 16.42 8.11 -2.38
C LYS A 134 17.16 6.82 -2.77
N PHE A 135 17.73 6.10 -1.81
CA PHE A 135 18.37 4.80 -2.04
C PHE A 135 17.38 3.76 -2.58
N ARG A 136 16.17 3.68 -2.01
CA ARG A 136 15.12 2.77 -2.49
C ARG A 136 14.71 3.07 -3.93
N LEU A 137 14.64 4.36 -4.28
CA LEU A 137 14.40 4.80 -5.65
C LEU A 137 15.58 4.43 -6.58
N CYS A 138 16.83 4.68 -6.15
CA CYS A 138 18.04 4.30 -6.87
C CYS A 138 18.08 2.83 -7.25
N ARG A 139 17.85 1.97 -6.26
CA ARG A 139 17.76 0.53 -6.48
C ARG A 139 16.70 0.18 -7.52
N TRP A 140 15.52 0.81 -7.43
CA TRP A 140 14.43 0.53 -8.36
C TRP A 140 14.76 0.96 -9.79
N MET A 141 15.36 2.14 -9.99
CA MET A 141 15.82 2.60 -11.31
C MET A 141 16.85 1.62 -11.90
N HIS A 142 17.82 1.20 -11.08
CA HIS A 142 18.87 0.28 -11.49
C HIS A 142 18.30 -1.08 -11.94
N GLN A 143 17.32 -1.62 -11.21
CA GLN A 143 16.69 -2.90 -11.55
C GLN A 143 15.83 -2.85 -12.84
N ASN A 144 15.32 -1.68 -13.23
CA ASN A 144 14.46 -1.53 -14.40
C ASN A 144 15.20 -1.10 -15.69
N ASN A 145 16.47 -0.70 -15.61
CA ASN A 145 17.24 -0.17 -16.74
C ASN A 145 17.99 -1.23 -17.58
N GLY A 146 17.58 -2.50 -17.57
CA GLY A 146 18.10 -3.51 -18.49
C GLY A 146 19.64 -3.63 -18.50
N MET A 147 20.28 -3.51 -17.34
CA MET A 147 21.74 -3.59 -17.12
C MET A 147 22.60 -2.38 -17.56
N LYS A 148 22.02 -1.24 -17.99
CA LYS A 148 22.80 0.00 -18.10
C LYS A 148 23.04 0.58 -16.70
N ILE A 149 24.16 0.19 -16.09
CA ILE A 149 24.71 0.76 -14.86
C ILE A 149 25.11 2.21 -15.18
N THR A 150 24.21 3.18 -15.03
CA THR A 150 24.51 4.56 -15.45
C THR A 150 24.05 5.63 -14.47
N ALA A 151 23.74 5.31 -13.22
CA ALA A 151 23.42 6.36 -12.24
C ALA A 151 23.98 6.03 -10.86
N SER A 152 24.94 6.81 -10.41
CA SER A 152 25.18 7.01 -8.98
C SER A 152 23.89 7.52 -8.34
N MET A 153 23.71 7.30 -7.04
CA MET A 153 22.55 7.86 -6.35
C MET A 153 22.50 9.40 -6.45
N SER A 154 23.64 10.07 -6.62
CA SER A 154 23.72 11.51 -6.87
C SER A 154 22.93 11.95 -8.11
N ASP A 155 22.89 11.11 -9.15
CA ASP A 155 22.34 11.46 -10.47
C ASP A 155 20.80 11.40 -10.48
N ILE A 156 20.21 10.89 -9.40
CA ILE A 156 18.77 10.76 -9.24
C ILE A 156 18.21 12.07 -8.75
N VAL A 157 17.55 12.78 -9.67
CA VAL A 157 16.87 14.04 -9.38
C VAL A 157 15.39 13.76 -9.14
N VAL A 158 14.96 13.95 -7.88
CA VAL A 158 13.54 13.92 -7.50
C VAL A 158 13.04 15.35 -7.51
N THR A 159 12.04 15.64 -8.35
CA THR A 159 11.48 17.00 -8.45
C THR A 159 10.71 17.39 -7.18
N GLU A 160 10.68 18.68 -6.86
CA GLU A 160 9.95 19.20 -5.69
C GLU A 160 8.47 18.78 -5.69
N LYS A 161 7.85 18.70 -6.87
CA LYS A 161 6.47 18.20 -7.05
C LYS A 161 6.27 16.78 -6.51
N ILE A 162 7.26 15.90 -6.73
CA ILE A 162 7.23 14.52 -6.25
C ILE A 162 7.50 14.49 -4.74
N LEU A 163 8.46 15.28 -4.26
CA LEU A 163 8.76 15.41 -2.82
C LEU A 163 7.54 15.93 -2.04
N GLU A 164 6.81 16.90 -2.57
CA GLU A 164 5.56 17.38 -1.97
C GLU A 164 4.50 16.27 -1.90
N SER A 165 4.40 15.46 -2.95
CA SER A 165 3.46 14.34 -3.00
C SER A 165 3.84 13.24 -2.01
N GLN A 166 5.14 12.96 -1.84
CA GLN A 166 5.64 12.07 -0.79
C GLN A 166 5.27 12.62 0.59
N ARG A 167 5.54 13.91 0.85
CA ARG A 167 5.20 14.56 2.13
C ARG A 167 3.71 14.43 2.47
N LYS A 168 2.83 14.64 1.49
CA LYS A 168 1.39 14.40 1.65
C LYS A 168 1.09 12.93 1.97
N LEU A 169 1.63 11.98 1.22
CA LEU A 169 1.44 10.55 1.51
C LEU A 169 1.91 10.18 2.93
N MET A 170 3.07 10.68 3.36
CA MET A 170 3.61 10.41 4.70
C MET A 170 2.69 10.87 5.82
N GLN A 171 2.07 12.05 5.66
CA GLN A 171 1.11 12.56 6.62
C GLN A 171 -0.12 11.66 6.74
N GLU A 172 -0.55 11.04 5.64
CA GLU A 172 -1.73 10.17 5.58
C GLU A 172 -1.49 8.73 6.05
N CYS A 173 -0.30 8.17 5.80
CA CYS A 173 0.02 6.77 6.14
C CYS A 173 -0.23 6.42 7.61
N ARG A 174 -0.07 7.39 8.52
CA ARG A 174 -0.24 7.22 9.98
C ARG A 174 -1.64 7.60 10.47
N GLN A 175 -2.54 8.02 9.58
CA GLN A 175 -3.91 8.44 9.93
C GLN A 175 -4.91 7.29 9.93
N VAL A 176 -4.53 6.08 9.53
CA VAL A 176 -5.40 4.91 9.69
C VAL A 176 -5.58 4.62 11.19
N PRO A 177 -6.83 4.56 11.71
CA PRO A 177 -7.10 4.47 13.14
C PRO A 177 -6.46 3.28 13.85
N SER A 178 -6.40 2.12 13.18
CA SER A 178 -5.82 0.89 13.71
C SER A 178 -4.91 0.21 12.69
N THR A 179 -3.63 0.06 13.04
CA THR A 179 -2.63 -0.61 12.19
C THR A 179 -2.05 -1.83 12.90
N TYR A 180 -2.04 -2.98 12.25
CA TYR A 180 -1.36 -4.21 12.68
C TYR A 180 -0.19 -4.47 11.73
N THR A 181 1.03 -4.57 12.25
CA THR A 181 2.21 -4.88 11.44
C THR A 181 2.98 -6.05 12.02
N ILE A 182 3.15 -7.09 11.22
CA ILE A 182 4.00 -8.24 11.50
C ILE A 182 5.32 -8.04 10.78
N LEU A 183 6.43 -8.06 11.51
CA LEU A 183 7.78 -7.88 10.98
C LEU A 183 8.52 -9.21 10.94
N ASP A 184 9.16 -9.50 9.81
CA ASP A 184 10.20 -10.53 9.74
C ASP A 184 11.42 -10.13 10.58
N ASN A 185 12.07 -11.10 11.23
CA ASN A 185 13.23 -10.82 12.08
C ASN A 185 14.48 -10.33 11.31
N ASN A 186 14.55 -10.56 9.99
CA ASN A 186 15.69 -10.27 9.13
C ASN A 186 15.50 -9.00 8.27
N ILE A 187 14.50 -8.18 8.61
CA ILE A 187 14.04 -7.08 7.77
C ILE A 187 15.10 -5.99 7.56
N PHE A 188 15.91 -5.65 8.58
CA PHE A 188 17.04 -4.72 8.44
C PHE A 188 18.29 -5.39 7.88
N GLN A 189 18.52 -6.67 8.17
CA GLN A 189 19.64 -7.44 7.57
C GLN A 189 19.60 -7.38 6.05
N SER A 190 18.42 -7.56 5.47
CA SER A 190 18.24 -7.49 4.02
C SER A 190 18.51 -6.09 3.47
N LEU A 191 18.08 -5.03 4.18
CA LEU A 191 18.33 -3.64 3.78
C LEU A 191 19.82 -3.27 3.87
N VAL A 192 20.49 -3.60 4.98
CA VAL A 192 21.93 -3.35 5.16
C VAL A 192 22.75 -4.06 4.10
N ARG A 193 22.43 -5.33 3.80
CA ARG A 193 23.10 -6.08 2.73
C ARG A 193 22.93 -5.40 1.36
N GLU A 194 21.73 -4.88 1.07
CA GLU A 194 21.48 -4.13 -0.16
C GLU A 194 22.32 -2.84 -0.21
N ILE A 195 22.38 -2.06 0.87
CA ILE A 195 23.19 -0.83 0.92
C ILE A 195 24.67 -1.16 0.68
N LYS A 196 25.23 -2.16 1.37
CA LYS A 196 26.62 -2.61 1.17
C LYS A 196 26.90 -3.04 -0.25
N TYR A 197 25.96 -3.75 -0.88
CA TYR A 197 26.10 -4.17 -2.27
C TYR A 197 26.22 -2.97 -3.22
N PHE A 198 25.34 -1.98 -3.10
CA PHE A 198 25.37 -0.77 -3.94
C PHE A 198 26.58 0.12 -3.64
N ALA A 199 27.06 0.15 -2.39
CA ALA A 199 28.32 0.80 -2.02
C ALA A 199 29.51 0.12 -2.72
N GLY A 200 29.57 -1.22 -2.72
CA GLY A 200 30.60 -1.98 -3.43
C GLY A 200 30.59 -1.82 -4.96
N LEU A 201 29.48 -1.35 -5.52
CA LEU A 201 29.37 -0.96 -6.93
C LEU A 201 29.77 0.50 -7.21
N ASN A 202 30.26 1.24 -6.20
CA ASN A 202 30.56 2.67 -6.26
C ASN A 202 29.35 3.53 -6.66
N MET A 203 28.13 3.09 -6.33
CA MET A 203 26.88 3.82 -6.61
C MET A 203 26.48 4.76 -5.46
N LEU A 204 27.16 4.68 -4.33
CA LEU A 204 26.93 5.45 -3.11
C LEU A 204 28.25 6.11 -2.68
N SER A 205 28.19 7.36 -2.24
CA SER A 205 29.32 8.03 -1.59
C SER A 205 29.42 7.63 -0.11
N ASP A 206 30.56 7.91 0.51
CA ASP A 206 30.73 7.70 1.96
C ASP A 206 29.72 8.53 2.78
N ASP A 207 29.40 9.74 2.34
CA ASP A 207 28.34 10.59 2.92
C ASP A 207 26.97 9.91 2.84
N ASP A 208 26.63 9.30 1.70
CA ASP A 208 25.37 8.58 1.53
C ASP A 208 25.24 7.43 2.54
N ILE A 209 26.32 6.67 2.74
CA ILE A 209 26.36 5.52 3.65
C ILE A 209 26.21 6.00 5.10
N GLU A 210 26.98 7.00 5.50
CA GLU A 210 26.95 7.55 6.86
C GLU A 210 25.58 8.16 7.20
N VAL A 211 25.00 8.94 6.29
CA VAL A 211 23.66 9.52 6.48
C VAL A 211 22.60 8.43 6.54
N MET A 212 22.66 7.39 5.70
CA MET A 212 21.72 6.26 5.77
C MET A 212 21.85 5.49 7.07
N LYS A 213 23.07 5.29 7.58
CA LYS A 213 23.29 4.66 8.89
C LYS A 213 22.63 5.45 10.02
N GLN A 214 22.79 6.77 10.02
CA GLN A 214 22.14 7.65 10.99
C GLN A 214 20.60 7.65 10.84
N GLU A 215 20.09 7.64 9.61
CA GLU A 215 18.66 7.49 9.33
C GLU A 215 18.08 6.15 9.81
N LEU A 216 18.80 5.04 9.62
CA LEU A 216 18.37 3.72 10.07
C LEU A 216 18.32 3.62 11.60
N ASN A 217 19.30 4.18 12.30
CA ASN A 217 19.28 4.23 13.75
C ASN A 217 18.12 5.08 14.27
N ARG A 218 17.87 6.25 13.67
CA ARG A 218 16.67 7.07 13.99
C ARG A 218 15.37 6.34 13.69
N LEU A 219 15.31 5.54 12.62
CA LEU A 219 14.16 4.71 12.29
C LEU A 219 13.92 3.63 13.35
N LEU A 220 14.97 2.95 13.80
CA LEU A 220 14.88 1.95 14.86
C LEU A 220 14.38 2.57 16.17
N ASP A 221 14.88 3.76 16.52
CA ASP A 221 14.43 4.50 17.70
C ASP A 221 12.94 4.87 17.61
N GLU A 222 12.48 5.38 16.46
CA GLU A 222 11.06 5.71 16.26
C GLU A 222 10.18 4.45 16.33
N MET A 223 10.58 3.38 15.65
CA MET A 223 9.85 2.11 15.68
C MET A 223 9.78 1.52 17.09
N GLU A 224 10.85 1.59 17.87
CA GLU A 224 10.87 1.10 19.25
C GLU A 224 9.98 1.94 20.17
N GLN A 225 9.97 3.27 20.00
CA GLN A 225 9.06 4.15 20.73
C GLN A 225 7.59 3.87 20.41
N ILE A 226 7.26 3.69 19.13
CA ILE A 226 5.91 3.31 18.69
C ILE A 226 5.53 1.94 19.26
N ALA A 227 6.45 0.97 19.25
CA ALA A 227 6.21 -0.33 19.86
C ALA A 227 5.91 -0.18 21.36
N ALA A 228 6.77 0.52 22.10
CA ALA A 228 6.58 0.70 23.54
C ALA A 228 5.22 1.33 23.90
N ARG A 229 4.78 2.34 23.13
CA ARG A 229 3.49 3.04 23.35
C ARG A 229 2.28 2.28 22.83
N GLY A 230 2.43 1.55 21.73
CA GLY A 230 1.32 0.93 20.98
C GLY A 230 0.45 1.92 20.22
N GLU A 231 0.97 3.11 19.94
CA GLU A 231 0.27 4.17 19.22
C GLU A 231 1.24 5.12 18.52
N TYR A 232 0.76 5.73 17.44
CA TYR A 232 1.41 6.86 16.80
C TYR A 232 1.24 8.15 17.64
N PRO A 233 2.03 9.21 17.39
CA PRO A 233 1.89 10.49 18.11
C PRO A 233 0.51 11.16 18.01
N ASN A 234 -0.30 10.82 17.00
CA ASN A 234 -1.67 11.29 16.84
C ASN A 234 -2.71 10.47 17.65
N GLY A 235 -2.27 9.45 18.40
CA GLY A 235 -3.14 8.58 19.21
C GLY A 235 -3.71 7.36 18.48
N ASN A 236 -3.48 7.23 17.16
CA ASN A 236 -3.92 6.05 16.40
C ASN A 236 -3.18 4.79 16.86
N LYS A 237 -3.90 3.68 16.96
CA LYS A 237 -3.40 2.45 17.57
C LYS A 237 -2.50 1.67 16.62
N VAL A 238 -1.40 1.16 17.18
CA VAL A 238 -0.40 0.38 16.47
C VAL A 238 -0.10 -0.92 17.22
N TYR A 239 -0.25 -2.04 16.52
CA TYR A 239 0.06 -3.36 17.02
C TYR A 239 1.24 -3.93 16.25
N LEU A 240 2.42 -3.97 16.88
CA LEU A 240 3.64 -4.50 16.26
C LEU A 240 3.90 -5.92 16.74
N TYR A 241 4.11 -6.82 15.79
CA TYR A 241 4.39 -8.23 16.02
C TYR A 241 5.72 -8.61 15.39
N LEU A 242 6.45 -9.52 16.03
CA LEU A 242 7.64 -10.16 15.48
C LEU A 242 7.30 -11.58 15.06
N SER A 243 7.49 -11.91 13.79
CA SER A 243 7.20 -13.24 13.26
C SER A 243 8.25 -14.25 13.69
N ASN A 244 7.84 -15.41 14.21
CA ASN A 244 8.76 -16.50 14.52
C ASN A 244 9.10 -17.35 13.28
N ILE A 245 8.43 -17.09 12.15
CA ILE A 245 8.66 -17.76 10.87
C ILE A 245 8.90 -16.73 9.77
N ASN A 246 9.70 -17.08 8.77
CA ASN A 246 9.84 -16.25 7.57
C ASN A 246 8.63 -16.44 6.67
N PHE A 247 8.38 -15.47 5.79
CA PHE A 247 7.31 -15.53 4.79
C PHE A 247 7.74 -14.89 3.46
N GLU A 248 7.08 -15.30 2.39
CA GLU A 248 7.59 -15.18 1.02
C GLU A 248 7.48 -13.77 0.45
N ALA A 249 6.47 -13.00 0.88
CA ALA A 249 6.19 -11.68 0.35
C ALA A 249 5.65 -10.71 1.41
N THR A 250 5.66 -9.42 1.08
CA THR A 250 4.91 -8.44 1.87
C THR A 250 3.44 -8.45 1.46
N TYR A 251 2.57 -8.68 2.44
CA TYR A 251 1.11 -8.68 2.31
C TYR A 251 0.54 -7.49 3.07
N THR A 252 -0.42 -6.79 2.47
CA THR A 252 -1.14 -5.69 3.12
C THR A 252 -2.63 -5.82 2.82
N PHE A 253 -3.45 -5.75 3.86
CA PHE A 253 -4.90 -5.83 3.79
C PHE A 253 -5.52 -4.60 4.45
N LEU A 254 -6.42 -3.93 3.74
CA LEU A 254 -7.18 -2.78 4.24
C LEU A 254 -8.66 -3.15 4.33
N GLU A 255 -9.27 -2.82 5.46
CA GLU A 255 -10.70 -3.00 5.73
C GLU A 255 -11.29 -1.67 6.20
N LYS A 256 -12.36 -1.20 5.55
CA LYS A 256 -13.12 0.00 5.89
C LYS A 256 -14.61 -0.27 5.62
N GLY A 257 -15.41 -0.51 6.67
CA GLY A 257 -16.81 -0.92 6.50
C GLY A 257 -16.94 -2.19 5.63
N SER A 258 -17.69 -2.11 4.53
CA SER A 258 -17.80 -3.17 3.52
C SER A 258 -16.63 -3.25 2.53
N PHE A 259 -15.80 -2.20 2.46
CA PHE A 259 -14.67 -2.13 1.54
C PHE A 259 -13.52 -2.99 2.06
N GLN A 260 -12.98 -3.85 1.19
CA GLN A 260 -11.82 -4.69 1.45
C GLN A 260 -10.86 -4.64 0.27
N LEU A 261 -9.59 -4.39 0.56
CA LEU A 261 -8.53 -4.38 -0.43
C LEU A 261 -7.37 -5.27 0.02
N CYS A 262 -7.07 -6.28 -0.77
CA CYS A 262 -5.85 -7.06 -0.62
C CYS A 262 -4.75 -6.45 -1.49
N MET A 263 -3.53 -6.40 -0.97
CA MET A 263 -2.37 -5.85 -1.66
C MET A 263 -1.17 -6.77 -1.47
N PHE A 264 -0.49 -7.07 -2.57
CA PHE A 264 0.72 -7.89 -2.59
C PHE A 264 1.84 -7.04 -3.17
N ARG A 265 2.96 -6.96 -2.46
CA ARG A 265 4.10 -6.20 -2.97
C ARG A 265 4.63 -6.87 -4.24
N LEU A 266 4.70 -6.10 -5.33
CA LEU A 266 5.22 -6.57 -6.61
C LEU A 266 6.72 -6.30 -6.70
N TYR A 267 7.13 -5.02 -6.61
CA TYR A 267 8.53 -4.58 -6.57
C TYR A 267 8.62 -3.18 -5.98
N ALA A 268 9.80 -2.77 -5.49
CA ALA A 268 10.04 -1.45 -4.91
C ALA A 268 8.92 -1.04 -3.93
N ILE A 269 8.24 0.08 -4.21
CA ILE A 269 7.05 0.54 -3.47
C ILE A 269 5.72 0.11 -4.13
N ASN A 270 5.75 -0.52 -5.30
CA ASN A 270 4.55 -0.90 -6.05
C ASN A 270 3.91 -2.19 -5.52
N TYR A 271 2.58 -2.21 -5.52
CA TYR A 271 1.76 -3.33 -5.10
C TYR A 271 0.77 -3.65 -6.22
N MET A 272 0.53 -4.94 -6.43
CA MET A 272 -0.70 -5.36 -7.10
C MET A 272 -1.80 -5.48 -6.07
N ASP A 273 -3.03 -5.15 -6.44
CA ASP A 273 -4.17 -5.16 -5.52
C ASP A 273 -5.42 -5.79 -6.13
N SER A 274 -6.30 -6.26 -5.26
CA SER A 274 -7.61 -6.78 -5.65
C SER A 274 -8.64 -6.54 -4.56
N GLN A 275 -9.89 -6.31 -4.97
CA GLN A 275 -11.05 -6.28 -4.08
C GLN A 275 -11.89 -7.56 -4.21
N HIS A 276 -11.37 -8.60 -4.88
CA HIS A 276 -12.09 -9.84 -5.07
C HIS A 276 -12.35 -10.53 -3.72
N PRO A 277 -13.61 -10.81 -3.33
CA PRO A 277 -13.96 -11.26 -1.98
C PRO A 277 -13.18 -12.50 -1.51
N GLU A 278 -12.99 -13.49 -2.38
CA GLU A 278 -12.26 -14.71 -2.03
C GLU A 278 -10.77 -14.47 -1.78
N ILE A 279 -10.15 -13.55 -2.54
CA ILE A 279 -8.74 -13.21 -2.35
C ILE A 279 -8.58 -12.38 -1.07
N CYS A 280 -9.46 -11.42 -0.84
CA CYS A 280 -9.52 -10.65 0.40
C CYS A 280 -9.66 -11.56 1.62
N ARG A 281 -10.58 -12.53 1.57
CA ARG A 281 -10.76 -13.54 2.62
C ARG A 281 -9.49 -14.37 2.83
N ALA A 282 -8.91 -14.91 1.75
CA ALA A 282 -7.72 -15.74 1.83
C ALA A 282 -6.51 -14.97 2.41
N GLN A 283 -6.27 -13.73 1.96
CA GLN A 283 -5.17 -12.91 2.47
C GLN A 283 -5.41 -12.51 3.94
N LYS A 284 -6.65 -12.17 4.32
CA LYS A 284 -7.02 -11.87 5.71
C LYS A 284 -6.74 -13.08 6.61
N GLU A 285 -7.20 -14.28 6.21
CA GLU A 285 -6.93 -15.54 6.92
C GLU A 285 -5.42 -15.83 7.02
N TRP A 286 -4.67 -15.58 5.95
CA TRP A 286 -3.22 -15.74 5.93
C TRP A 286 -2.49 -14.81 6.91
N ILE A 287 -2.80 -13.51 6.90
CA ILE A 287 -2.20 -12.54 7.83
C ILE A 287 -2.57 -12.90 9.29
N GLN A 288 -3.81 -13.33 9.55
CA GLN A 288 -4.18 -13.81 10.89
C GLN A 288 -3.40 -15.07 11.29
N SER A 289 -3.09 -15.97 10.34
CA SER A 289 -2.23 -17.12 10.60
C SER A 289 -0.81 -16.70 10.98
N LEU A 290 -0.18 -15.81 10.21
CA LEU A 290 1.14 -15.26 10.53
C LEU A 290 1.12 -14.58 11.91
N LYS A 291 0.08 -13.83 12.23
CA LYS A 291 -0.11 -13.19 13.53
C LYS A 291 -0.11 -14.21 14.68
N ARG A 292 -0.75 -15.38 14.52
CA ARG A 292 -0.74 -16.45 15.54
C ARG A 292 0.64 -17.02 15.80
N TYR A 293 1.52 -17.05 14.79
CA TYR A 293 2.92 -17.47 14.93
C TYR A 293 3.86 -16.33 15.34
N SER A 294 3.32 -15.16 15.67
CA SER A 294 4.10 -13.97 15.97
C SER A 294 3.94 -13.55 17.43
N THR A 295 4.95 -12.86 17.96
CA THR A 295 4.92 -12.29 19.30
C THR A 295 4.53 -10.83 19.24
N LEU A 296 3.48 -10.41 19.95
CA LEU A 296 3.14 -9.00 20.12
C LEU A 296 4.23 -8.32 20.97
N ILE A 297 4.82 -7.25 20.43
CA ILE A 297 5.86 -6.46 21.11
C ILE A 297 5.42 -5.02 21.40
N SER A 298 4.21 -4.64 20.99
CA SER A 298 3.63 -3.37 21.40
C SER A 298 2.84 -3.50 22.69
N GLN A 299 3.02 -2.55 23.61
CA GLN A 299 2.47 -2.51 24.97
C GLN A 299 2.76 -3.74 25.87
N SER A 300 3.43 -4.75 25.32
CA SER A 300 3.78 -6.04 25.93
C SER A 300 5.10 -6.52 25.34
N GLY A 301 5.63 -7.66 25.81
CA GLY A 301 6.82 -8.28 25.23
C GLY A 301 8.08 -7.41 25.29
N GLU A 302 8.30 -6.70 26.41
CA GLU A 302 9.44 -5.76 26.57
C GLU A 302 10.80 -6.42 26.31
N ILE A 303 11.01 -7.62 26.83
CA ILE A 303 12.25 -8.38 26.62
C ILE A 303 12.43 -8.68 25.12
N GLN A 304 11.39 -9.17 24.44
CA GLN A 304 11.45 -9.49 23.01
C GLN A 304 11.66 -8.24 22.16
N ARG A 305 11.00 -7.12 22.53
CA ARG A 305 11.20 -5.80 21.91
C ARG A 305 12.66 -5.38 22.02
N MET A 306 13.21 -5.35 23.24
CA MET A 306 14.60 -4.96 23.49
C MET A 306 15.58 -5.84 22.71
N ILE A 307 15.44 -7.17 22.78
CA ILE A 307 16.31 -8.10 22.05
C ILE A 307 16.25 -7.85 20.55
N PHE A 308 15.06 -7.66 19.98
CA PHE A 308 14.90 -7.41 18.55
C PHE A 308 15.60 -6.12 18.14
N PHE A 309 15.28 -5.00 18.79
CA PHE A 309 15.82 -3.69 18.40
C PHE A 309 17.33 -3.58 18.65
N THR A 310 17.86 -4.18 19.72
CA THR A 310 19.32 -4.28 19.93
C THR A 310 19.99 -5.03 18.78
N LYS A 311 19.47 -6.19 18.38
CA LYS A 311 20.01 -6.95 17.24
C LYS A 311 19.93 -6.17 15.93
N GLN A 312 18.82 -5.47 15.68
CA GLN A 312 18.71 -4.67 14.45
C GLN A 312 19.72 -3.50 14.44
N ARG A 313 20.01 -2.89 15.60
CA ARG A 313 21.06 -1.85 15.73
C ARG A 313 22.44 -2.43 15.44
N GLU A 314 22.79 -3.58 16.02
CA GLU A 314 24.05 -4.26 15.73
C GLU A 314 24.23 -4.51 14.22
N ILE A 315 23.16 -4.89 13.53
CA ILE A 315 23.16 -5.09 12.06
C ILE A 315 23.40 -3.76 11.32
N VAL A 316 22.68 -2.70 11.70
CA VAL A 316 22.83 -1.35 11.11
C VAL A 316 24.23 -0.80 11.36
N ASP A 317 24.81 -1.05 12.52
CA ASP A 317 26.14 -0.57 12.90
C ASP A 317 27.27 -1.17 12.08
N THR A 318 27.00 -2.27 11.36
CA THR A 318 27.94 -2.86 10.41
C THR A 318 28.02 -2.12 9.07
N LEU A 319 27.15 -1.14 8.79
CA LEU A 319 27.29 -0.24 7.64
C LEU A 319 28.50 0.68 7.83
#